data_AF-A0A7J3T0S6-F1
#
_entry.id   AF-A0A7J3T0S6-F1
#
_cell.length_a   1.000
_cell.length_b   1.000
_cell.length_c   1.000
_cell.angle_alpha   90.00
_cell.angle_beta   90.00
_cell.angle_gamma   90.00
#
_symmetry.space_group_name_H-M   'P 1'
#
loop_
_entity.id
_entity.type
_entity.pdbx_description
1 polymer ?
#
loop_
_entity_poly.entity_id
_entity_poly.type
_entity_poly.pdbx_seq_one_letter_code
_entity_poly.pdbx_strand_id
1 'polypeptide(L)'
;MPLVPSADSILREALNIDPNFDVNALHEQAYRLMVLHRTEYYERRVNEILSTLDLPDEVLKQIKEKLLEPITVGEITYSNFMEEVSRRISQSFQPISGQLAELCAQRELERAGLQEGVNFTRREERTDFTIYYPKVHPFSLTDYRKVQMPIAKHRVEVKNVSLRERATRGLAFDGDSLFGFFNQPREFTDSNIRVFESLCIKTGGYCYVPPMILEEVSDRTTRFRSNTQFGEDMAGFARTGKIP
;
A
#
# COMPACT_ATOMS: atom_id res chain seq x y z
N MET A 1 26.22 0.26 7.97
CA MET A 1 25.48 1.55 8.00
C MET A 1 24.00 1.23 8.15
N PRO A 2 23.24 1.75 9.13
CA PRO A 2 21.82 1.46 9.15
C PRO A 2 21.16 2.34 8.10
N LEU A 3 20.76 1.70 6.99
CA LEU A 3 19.76 2.20 6.07
C LEU A 3 18.45 2.47 6.84
N VAL A 4 17.59 3.31 6.27
CA VAL A 4 16.16 3.31 6.63
C VAL A 4 15.68 1.84 6.67
N PRO A 5 15.01 1.39 7.74
CA PRO A 5 14.59 0.00 7.86
C PRO A 5 13.71 -0.44 6.67
N SER A 6 13.76 -1.73 6.32
CA SER A 6 12.90 -2.28 5.28
C SER A 6 11.43 -2.22 5.72
N ALA A 7 10.50 -2.29 4.75
CA ALA A 7 9.08 -2.35 5.02
C ALA A 7 8.71 -3.51 5.96
N ASP A 8 9.29 -4.70 5.77
CA ASP A 8 9.13 -5.84 6.67
C ASP A 8 9.60 -5.55 8.10
N SER A 9 10.73 -4.85 8.26
CA SER A 9 11.25 -4.49 9.58
C SER A 9 10.30 -3.54 10.30
N ILE A 10 9.80 -2.52 9.58
CA ILE A 10 8.87 -1.52 10.12
C ILE A 10 7.55 -2.19 10.50
N LEU A 11 7.05 -3.11 9.66
CA LEU A 11 5.81 -3.83 9.95
C LEU A 11 5.95 -4.72 11.19
N ARG A 12 7.07 -5.45 11.33
CA ARG A 12 7.34 -6.26 12.53
C ARG A 12 7.42 -5.40 13.78
N GLU A 13 8.03 -4.22 13.69
CA GLU A 13 8.07 -3.27 14.79
C GLU A 13 6.66 -2.79 15.18
N ALA A 14 5.81 -2.46 14.19
CA ALA A 14 4.41 -2.12 14.44
C ALA A 14 3.65 -3.26 15.14
N LEU A 15 3.86 -4.51 14.71
CA LEU A 15 3.23 -5.69 15.31
C LEU A 15 3.75 -6.03 16.72
N ASN A 16 5.00 -5.66 17.04
CA ASN A 16 5.52 -5.79 18.40
C ASN A 16 4.85 -4.79 19.37
N ILE A 17 4.33 -3.67 18.86
CA ILE A 17 3.57 -2.70 19.65
C ILE A 17 2.17 -3.26 19.94
N ASP A 18 1.47 -3.74 18.92
CA ASP A 18 0.18 -4.44 19.11
C ASP A 18 -0.02 -5.59 18.11
N PRO A 19 -0.08 -6.83 18.63
CA PRO A 19 -0.63 -8.04 18.07
C PRO A 19 -1.71 -7.94 17.01
N ASN A 20 -2.67 -7.10 17.39
CA ASN A 20 -4.08 -7.26 17.09
C ASN A 20 -4.63 -6.09 16.29
N PHE A 21 -3.77 -5.14 15.90
CA PHE A 21 -4.15 -4.07 14.99
C PHE A 21 -4.97 -4.64 13.83
N ASP A 22 -6.12 -4.01 13.56
CA ASP A 22 -6.77 -4.17 12.27
C ASP A 22 -5.88 -3.61 11.15
N VAL A 23 -6.23 -3.91 9.90
CA VAL A 23 -5.41 -3.56 8.75
C VAL A 23 -5.13 -2.06 8.63
N ASN A 24 -6.12 -1.20 8.96
CA ASN A 24 -5.98 0.25 8.85
C ASN A 24 -5.10 0.81 9.96
N ALA A 25 -5.33 0.39 11.21
CA ALA A 25 -4.52 0.78 12.36
C ALA A 25 -3.06 0.32 12.21
N LEU A 26 -2.86 -0.90 11.69
CA LEU A 26 -1.53 -1.42 11.39
C LEU A 26 -0.81 -0.56 10.36
N HIS A 27 -1.49 -0.24 9.25
CA HIS A 27 -0.92 0.57 8.19
C HIS A 27 -0.59 1.99 8.68
N GLU A 28 -1.48 2.61 9.46
CA GLU A 28 -1.24 3.91 10.09
C GLU A 28 -0.01 3.88 11.00
N GLN A 29 0.09 2.89 11.89
CA GLN A 29 1.20 2.77 12.82
C GLN A 29 2.52 2.48 12.10
N ALA A 30 2.52 1.59 11.10
CA ALA A 30 3.69 1.31 10.29
C ALA A 30 4.13 2.55 9.50
N TYR A 31 3.19 3.32 8.96
CA TYR A 31 3.50 4.58 8.28
C TYR A 31 4.10 5.61 9.24
N ARG A 32 3.56 5.71 10.47
CA ARG A 32 4.12 6.60 11.51
C ARG A 32 5.55 6.21 11.88
N LEU A 33 5.83 4.91 12.06
CA LEU A 33 7.19 4.41 12.31
C LEU A 33 8.12 4.70 11.13
N MET A 34 7.66 4.50 9.89
CA MET A 34 8.43 4.87 8.70
C MET A 34 8.81 6.36 8.70
N VAL A 35 7.88 7.25 9.08
CA VAL A 35 8.14 8.68 9.22
C VAL A 35 9.13 8.98 10.35
N LEU A 36 9.04 8.29 11.48
CA LEU A 36 9.97 8.43 12.60
C LEU A 36 11.39 8.02 12.19
N HIS A 37 11.57 6.81 11.67
CA HIS A 37 12.86 6.30 11.19
C HIS A 37 13.50 7.21 10.13
N ARG A 38 12.65 7.79 9.28
CA ARG A 38 13.09 8.80 8.30
C ARG A 38 13.66 10.03 8.99
N THR A 39 12.95 10.58 9.97
CA THR A 39 13.39 11.77 10.72
C THR A 39 14.70 11.48 11.46
N GLU A 40 14.79 10.36 12.18
CA GLU A 40 15.99 9.96 12.92
C GLU A 40 17.20 9.76 11.99
N TYR A 41 16.99 9.13 10.84
CA TYR A 41 18.03 8.98 9.83
C TYR A 41 18.57 10.35 9.37
N TYR A 42 17.70 11.34 9.16
CA TYR A 42 18.12 12.68 8.75
C TYR A 42 18.90 13.41 9.82
N GLU A 43 18.37 13.46 11.04
CA GLU A 43 19.03 14.13 12.15
C GLU A 43 20.43 13.57 12.36
N ARG A 44 20.58 12.25 12.30
CA ARG A 44 21.89 11.60 12.37
C ARG A 44 22.80 12.04 11.22
N ARG A 45 22.32 12.07 9.96
CA ARG A 45 23.16 12.45 8.81
C ARG A 45 23.60 13.91 8.85
N VAL A 46 22.73 14.81 9.27
CA VAL A 46 23.08 16.21 9.49
C VAL A 46 24.13 16.33 10.59
N ASN A 47 23.91 15.66 11.72
CA ASN A 47 24.86 15.67 12.84
C ASN A 47 26.22 15.06 12.47
N GLU A 48 26.26 13.97 11.70
CA GLU A 48 27.50 13.38 11.19
C GLU A 48 28.29 14.41 10.37
N ILE A 49 27.64 15.09 9.42
CA ILE A 49 28.28 16.12 8.59
C ILE A 49 28.81 17.25 9.47
N LEU A 50 27.96 17.80 10.35
CA LEU A 50 28.34 18.92 11.22
C LEU A 50 29.47 18.54 12.19
N SER A 51 29.51 17.30 12.69
CA SER A 51 30.56 16.83 13.62
C SER A 51 31.95 16.72 12.98
N THR A 52 32.04 16.66 11.65
CA THR A 52 33.33 16.68 10.94
C THR A 52 33.88 18.09 10.77
N LEU A 53 33.08 19.09 11.10
CA LEU A 53 33.42 20.49 10.95
C LEU A 53 33.82 21.03 12.32
N ASP A 54 35.12 21.08 12.60
CA ASP A 54 35.68 21.71 13.80
C ASP A 54 35.56 23.24 13.69
N LEU A 55 34.34 23.74 13.87
CA LEU A 55 33.97 25.10 13.50
C LEU A 55 33.45 25.90 14.69
N PRO A 56 33.86 27.17 14.83
CA PRO A 56 33.28 28.08 15.80
C PRO A 56 31.76 28.25 15.61
N ASP A 57 31.03 28.52 16.70
CA ASP A 57 29.56 28.68 16.72
C ASP A 57 29.03 29.65 15.65
N GLU A 58 29.82 30.68 15.33
CA GLU A 58 29.48 31.69 14.34
C GLU A 58 29.50 31.13 12.90
N VAL A 59 30.38 30.16 12.62
CA VAL A 59 30.41 29.46 11.33
C VAL A 59 29.34 28.37 11.27
N LEU A 60 29.05 27.70 12.38
CA LEU A 60 27.89 26.80 12.50
C LEU A 60 26.58 27.51 12.19
N LYS A 61 26.43 28.76 12.66
CA LYS A 61 25.28 29.61 12.35
C LYS A 61 25.20 29.93 10.84
N GLN A 62 26.31 30.28 10.20
CA GLN A 62 26.34 30.53 8.75
C GLN A 62 26.04 29.27 7.92
N ILE A 63 26.52 28.10 8.34
CA ILE A 63 26.21 26.82 7.69
C ILE A 63 24.72 26.54 7.80
N LYS A 64 24.13 26.76 8.98
CA LYS A 64 22.69 26.60 9.20
C LYS A 64 21.89 27.55 8.31
N GLU A 65 22.30 28.81 8.20
CA GLU A 65 21.67 29.78 7.30
C GLU A 65 21.79 29.34 5.82
N LYS A 66 22.96 28.85 5.38
CA LYS A 66 23.14 28.33 4.01
C LYS A 66 22.36 27.07 3.70
N LEU A 67 22.19 26.16 4.67
CA LEU A 67 21.34 24.98 4.51
C LEU A 67 19.85 25.34 4.39
N LEU A 68 19.47 26.55 4.83
CA LEU A 68 18.10 27.08 4.78
C LEU A 68 17.87 28.07 3.63
N GLU A 69 18.89 28.39 2.83
CA GLU A 69 18.74 29.23 1.65
C GLU A 69 18.24 28.43 0.44
N PRO A 70 17.44 29.04 -0.45
CA PRO A 70 16.98 28.40 -1.67
C PRO A 70 18.14 27.91 -2.54
N ILE A 71 18.00 26.71 -3.12
CA ILE A 71 19.00 26.13 -4.02
C ILE A 71 18.37 25.78 -5.36
N THR A 72 19.12 25.92 -6.45
CA THR A 72 18.68 25.49 -7.79
C THR A 72 19.53 24.31 -8.25
N VAL A 73 18.88 23.21 -8.62
CA VAL A 73 19.52 22.00 -9.16
C VAL A 73 18.88 21.67 -10.50
N GLY A 74 19.63 21.81 -11.60
CA GLY A 74 19.08 21.76 -12.95
C GLY A 74 18.12 22.93 -13.20
N GLU A 75 16.87 22.63 -13.56
CA GLU A 75 15.81 23.63 -13.80
C GLU A 75 14.88 23.86 -12.59
N ILE A 76 15.09 23.16 -11.47
CA ILE A 76 14.20 23.21 -10.31
C ILE A 76 14.86 24.02 -9.19
N THR A 77 14.15 25.03 -8.69
CA THR A 77 14.53 25.79 -7.50
C THR A 77 13.76 25.27 -6.29
N TYR A 78 14.49 24.93 -5.25
CA TYR A 78 14.02 24.45 -3.95
C TYR A 78 14.13 25.59 -2.95
N SER A 79 13.19 25.70 -2.01
CA SER A 79 13.18 26.70 -0.95
C SER A 79 14.37 26.57 0.01
N ASN A 80 14.94 25.37 0.15
CA ASN A 80 16.22 25.14 0.80
C ASN A 80 16.84 23.77 0.47
N PHE A 81 18.09 23.55 0.90
CA PHE A 81 18.80 22.28 0.72
C PHE A 81 18.06 21.10 1.35
N MET A 82 17.39 21.32 2.50
CA MET A 82 16.61 20.27 3.16
C MET A 82 15.38 19.86 2.33
N GLU A 83 14.76 20.77 1.57
CA GLU A 83 13.68 20.43 0.64
C GLU A 83 14.17 19.58 -0.53
N GLU A 84 15.33 19.90 -1.10
CA GLU A 84 15.93 19.13 -2.21
C GLU A 84 16.25 17.70 -1.78
N VAL A 85 16.89 17.55 -0.62
CA VAL A 85 17.18 16.27 0.03
C VAL A 85 15.88 15.54 0.35
N SER A 86 14.88 16.22 0.91
CA SER A 86 13.55 15.65 1.19
C SER A 86 12.82 15.17 -0.07
N ARG A 87 12.96 15.85 -1.21
CA ARG A 87 12.30 15.47 -2.48
C ARG A 87 12.93 14.24 -3.12
N ARG A 88 14.26 14.15 -3.22
CA ARG A 88 14.94 12.91 -3.67
C ARG A 88 14.58 11.72 -2.80
N ILE A 89 14.31 11.99 -1.53
CA ILE A 89 14.03 10.96 -0.56
C ILE A 89 12.54 10.60 -0.55
N SER A 90 11.63 11.53 -0.80
CA SER A 90 10.22 11.20 -1.09
C SER A 90 10.09 10.18 -2.23
N GLN A 91 10.98 10.25 -3.22
CA GLN A 91 11.08 9.24 -4.29
C GLN A 91 11.60 7.87 -3.81
N SER A 92 12.49 7.82 -2.80
CA SER A 92 12.96 6.55 -2.24
C SER A 92 12.01 5.92 -1.22
N PHE A 93 11.15 6.72 -0.58
CA PHE A 93 10.15 6.25 0.38
C PHE A 93 8.84 5.82 -0.26
N GLN A 94 8.50 6.31 -1.46
CA GLN A 94 7.34 5.84 -2.22
C GLN A 94 7.33 4.31 -2.39
N PRO A 95 8.44 3.67 -2.82
CA PRO A 95 8.54 2.22 -2.83
C PRO A 95 8.21 1.60 -1.47
N ILE A 96 8.85 2.06 -0.38
CA ILE A 96 8.67 1.51 0.98
C ILE A 96 7.21 1.61 1.42
N SER A 97 6.57 2.76 1.20
CA SER A 97 5.15 2.99 1.53
C SER A 97 4.22 2.07 0.73
N GLY A 98 4.53 1.82 -0.54
CA GLY A 98 3.81 0.83 -1.36
C GLY A 98 3.98 -0.58 -0.81
N GLN A 99 5.21 -0.99 -0.50
CA GLN A 99 5.47 -2.31 0.08
C GLN A 99 4.79 -2.49 1.44
N LEU A 100 4.74 -1.44 2.27
CA LEU A 100 4.02 -1.47 3.55
C LEU A 100 2.53 -1.74 3.36
N ALA A 101 1.90 -1.07 2.39
CA ALA A 101 0.50 -1.30 2.07
C ALA A 101 0.27 -2.76 1.60
N GLU A 102 1.12 -3.27 0.71
CA GLU A 102 1.06 -4.67 0.28
C GLU A 102 1.23 -5.64 1.45
N LEU A 103 2.22 -5.45 2.32
CA LEU A 103 2.45 -6.35 3.46
C LEU A 103 1.30 -6.31 4.48
N CYS A 104 0.66 -5.15 4.68
CA CYS A 104 -0.54 -5.06 5.50
C CYS A 104 -1.70 -5.86 4.89
N ALA A 105 -1.90 -5.79 3.56
CA ALA A 105 -2.91 -6.59 2.86
C ALA A 105 -2.57 -8.09 2.87
N GLN A 106 -1.30 -8.46 2.72
CA GLN A 106 -0.81 -9.85 2.83
C GLN A 106 -1.17 -10.45 4.19
N ARG A 107 -0.94 -9.69 5.28
CA ARG A 107 -1.27 -10.14 6.63
C ARG A 107 -2.75 -10.51 6.76
N GLU A 108 -3.67 -9.78 6.13
CA GLU A 108 -5.10 -10.12 6.19
C GLU A 108 -5.42 -11.45 5.48
N LEU A 109 -4.74 -11.75 4.36
CA LEU A 109 -4.85 -13.06 3.72
C LEU A 109 -4.34 -14.17 4.64
N GLU A 110 -3.18 -13.97 5.25
CA GLU A 110 -2.56 -14.95 6.16
C GLU A 110 -3.40 -15.16 7.43
N ARG A 111 -3.98 -14.09 8.00
CA ARG A 111 -4.91 -14.17 9.15
C ARG A 111 -6.17 -14.97 8.82
N ALA A 112 -6.64 -14.90 7.58
CA ALA A 112 -7.76 -15.69 7.10
C ALA A 112 -7.38 -17.13 6.71
N GLY A 113 -6.11 -17.52 6.92
CA GLY A 113 -5.61 -18.88 6.72
C GLY A 113 -5.14 -19.18 5.29
N LEU A 114 -4.97 -18.17 4.43
CA LEU A 114 -4.35 -18.37 3.12
C LEU A 114 -2.82 -18.44 3.26
N GLN A 115 -2.20 -19.31 2.47
CA GLN A 115 -0.76 -19.49 2.44
C GLN A 115 -0.16 -19.00 1.12
N GLU A 116 0.89 -18.17 1.20
CA GLU A 116 1.67 -17.73 0.03
C GLU A 116 2.33 -18.94 -0.66
N GLY A 117 2.33 -18.95 -1.99
CA GLY A 117 2.80 -20.06 -2.82
C GLY A 117 1.79 -21.22 -2.95
N VAL A 118 0.66 -21.16 -2.24
CA VAL A 118 -0.42 -22.17 -2.32
C VAL A 118 -1.73 -21.52 -2.76
N ASN A 119 -2.23 -20.56 -1.97
CA ASN A 119 -3.51 -19.89 -2.22
C ASN A 119 -3.33 -18.56 -2.95
N PHE A 120 -2.18 -17.92 -2.78
CA PHE A 120 -1.85 -16.68 -3.47
C PHE A 120 -0.35 -16.53 -3.71
N THR A 121 0.03 -15.63 -4.60
CA THR A 121 1.40 -15.11 -4.75
C THR A 121 1.38 -13.59 -4.72
N ARG A 122 2.50 -13.00 -4.28
CA ARG A 122 2.73 -11.56 -4.33
C ARG A 122 3.63 -11.19 -5.50
N ARG A 123 3.32 -10.08 -6.20
CA ARG A 123 4.11 -9.50 -7.30
C ARG A 123 4.33 -10.44 -8.50
N GLU A 124 3.30 -11.19 -8.89
CA GLU A 124 3.29 -11.97 -10.14
C GLU A 124 2.77 -11.11 -11.31
N GLU A 125 3.42 -11.15 -12.48
CA GLU A 125 2.90 -10.57 -13.74
C GLU A 125 2.45 -9.08 -13.65
N ARG A 126 3.17 -8.25 -12.86
CA ARG A 126 2.86 -6.83 -12.58
C ARG A 126 1.60 -6.57 -11.74
N THR A 127 1.10 -7.58 -11.03
CA THR A 127 -0.02 -7.46 -10.08
C THR A 127 0.50 -7.60 -8.66
N ASP A 128 -0.04 -6.83 -7.71
CA ASP A 128 0.39 -6.90 -6.31
C ASP A 128 0.09 -8.27 -5.69
N PHE A 129 -1.12 -8.79 -5.87
CA PHE A 129 -1.47 -10.16 -5.49
C PHE A 129 -2.22 -10.92 -6.59
N THR A 130 -1.90 -12.20 -6.72
CA THR A 130 -2.68 -13.16 -7.51
C THR A 130 -3.27 -14.21 -6.57
N ILE A 131 -4.60 -14.23 -6.45
CA ILE A 131 -5.33 -15.26 -5.69
C ILE A 131 -5.68 -16.42 -6.64
N TYR A 132 -5.40 -17.64 -6.19
CA TYR A 132 -5.68 -18.87 -6.93
C TYR A 132 -6.97 -19.52 -6.43
N TYR A 133 -7.84 -19.92 -7.35
CA TYR A 133 -9.12 -20.54 -7.02
C TYR A 133 -9.49 -21.65 -8.02
N PRO A 134 -10.29 -22.65 -7.60
CA PRO A 134 -10.75 -23.71 -8.49
C PRO A 134 -11.76 -23.15 -9.48
N LYS A 135 -11.51 -23.34 -10.78
CA LYS A 135 -12.51 -23.07 -11.81
C LYS A 135 -13.53 -24.21 -11.81
N VAL A 136 -14.62 -24.05 -11.06
CA VAL A 136 -15.69 -25.07 -11.01
C VAL A 136 -16.37 -25.15 -12.38
N HIS A 137 -16.11 -26.22 -13.13
CA HIS A 137 -16.89 -26.54 -14.31
C HIS A 137 -18.24 -27.18 -13.89
N PRO A 138 -19.40 -26.67 -14.35
CA PRO A 138 -20.71 -27.16 -13.93
C PRO A 138 -21.01 -28.63 -14.29
N PHE A 139 -20.16 -29.30 -15.07
CA PHE A 139 -20.36 -30.68 -15.53
C PHE A 139 -19.38 -31.73 -14.94
N SER A 140 -18.48 -31.34 -14.02
CA SER A 140 -17.46 -32.27 -13.47
C SER A 140 -17.67 -32.52 -11.97
N LEU A 141 -18.81 -33.10 -11.62
CA LEU A 141 -19.14 -33.49 -10.23
C LEU A 141 -18.87 -34.98 -9.95
N THR A 142 -18.32 -35.74 -10.90
CA THR A 142 -18.27 -37.21 -10.78
C THR A 142 -16.91 -37.80 -10.43
N ASP A 143 -15.80 -37.06 -10.41
CA ASP A 143 -14.48 -37.63 -10.08
C ASP A 143 -13.53 -36.66 -9.37
N TYR A 144 -13.79 -36.43 -8.08
CA TYR A 144 -13.01 -35.53 -7.22
C TYR A 144 -11.58 -35.98 -6.89
N ARG A 145 -11.13 -37.16 -7.34
CA ARG A 145 -9.88 -37.76 -6.82
C ARG A 145 -8.66 -37.65 -7.73
N LYS A 146 -8.77 -37.20 -9.00
CA LYS A 146 -7.62 -37.22 -9.93
C LYS A 146 -7.56 -36.11 -10.98
N VAL A 147 -8.49 -35.16 -11.02
CA VAL A 147 -8.41 -34.04 -11.98
C VAL A 147 -7.77 -32.85 -11.30
N GLN A 148 -6.58 -32.48 -11.75
CA GLN A 148 -5.98 -31.19 -11.41
C GLN A 148 -6.92 -30.10 -11.97
N MET A 149 -7.76 -29.53 -11.10
CA MET A 149 -8.72 -28.50 -11.47
C MET A 149 -7.96 -27.34 -12.14
N PRO A 150 -8.46 -26.77 -13.24
CA PRO A 150 -7.87 -25.55 -13.78
C PRO A 150 -7.92 -24.47 -12.69
N ILE A 151 -6.73 -24.05 -12.24
CA ILE A 151 -6.58 -22.96 -11.29
C ILE A 151 -6.77 -21.67 -12.07
N ALA A 152 -7.81 -20.92 -11.74
CA ALA A 152 -8.01 -19.58 -12.26
C ALA A 152 -7.30 -18.56 -11.35
N LYS A 153 -6.95 -17.41 -11.94
CA LYS A 153 -6.27 -16.31 -11.28
C LYS A 153 -7.26 -15.17 -11.03
N HIS A 154 -7.16 -14.54 -9.87
CA HIS A 154 -7.84 -13.28 -9.55
C HIS A 154 -6.82 -12.28 -9.05
N ARG A 155 -6.71 -11.17 -9.76
CA ARG A 155 -5.67 -10.16 -9.56
C ARG A 155 -6.17 -9.09 -8.61
N VAL A 156 -5.39 -8.76 -7.58
CA VAL A 156 -5.69 -7.68 -6.64
C VAL A 156 -4.60 -6.62 -6.74
N GLU A 157 -5.02 -5.39 -7.01
CA GLU A 157 -4.15 -4.22 -6.95
C GLU A 157 -4.29 -3.56 -5.57
N VAL A 158 -3.18 -3.12 -4.98
CA VAL A 158 -3.13 -2.45 -3.68
C VAL A 158 -2.80 -0.98 -3.87
N LYS A 159 -3.68 -0.12 -3.38
CA LYS A 159 -3.46 1.32 -3.31
C LYS A 159 -3.33 1.78 -1.87
N ASN A 160 -2.35 2.63 -1.63
CA ASN A 160 -2.10 3.19 -0.32
C ASN A 160 -3.06 4.38 -0.05
N VAL A 161 -2.66 5.61 -0.40
CA VAL A 161 -3.29 6.82 0.16
C VAL A 161 -4.39 7.44 -0.71
N SER A 162 -4.21 7.48 -2.05
CA SER A 162 -5.09 8.24 -2.96
C SER A 162 -5.59 7.39 -4.13
N LEU A 163 -6.78 7.73 -4.65
CA LEU A 163 -7.39 7.11 -5.82
C LEU A 163 -6.61 7.44 -7.10
N ARG A 164 -6.11 8.67 -7.20
CA ARG A 164 -5.26 9.12 -8.33
C ARG A 164 -3.79 8.94 -7.99
N GLU A 165 -3.04 8.32 -8.88
CA GLU A 165 -1.58 8.47 -8.91
C GLU A 165 -1.23 9.86 -9.45
N ARG A 166 -0.32 10.58 -8.78
CA ARG A 166 0.11 11.94 -9.17
C ARG A 166 0.74 12.03 -10.57
N ALA A 167 0.94 10.92 -11.28
CA ALA A 167 1.72 10.88 -12.51
C ALA A 167 0.92 10.66 -13.81
N THR A 168 0.04 9.67 -14.01
CA THR A 168 -0.44 9.44 -15.41
C THR A 168 -1.65 8.52 -15.66
N ARG A 169 -2.24 7.82 -14.69
CA ARG A 169 -3.18 6.70 -15.01
C ARG A 169 -4.67 6.89 -14.71
N GLY A 170 -5.11 8.04 -14.21
CA GLY A 170 -6.53 8.26 -13.90
C GLY A 170 -7.04 7.32 -12.80
N LEU A 171 -8.36 7.10 -12.75
CA LEU A 171 -9.06 6.31 -11.71
C LEU A 171 -9.08 4.80 -11.99
N ALA A 172 -8.46 4.36 -13.08
CA ALA A 172 -8.43 2.95 -13.45
C ALA A 172 -7.39 2.17 -12.61
N PHE A 173 -7.66 0.88 -12.44
CA PHE A 173 -6.75 -0.10 -11.84
C PHE A 173 -6.69 -1.32 -12.77
N ASP A 174 -5.54 -1.98 -12.85
CA ASP A 174 -5.22 -3.05 -13.82
C ASP A 174 -5.60 -4.45 -13.29
N GLY A 175 -5.93 -4.55 -12.00
CA GLY A 175 -6.40 -5.77 -11.31
C GLY A 175 -7.89 -6.08 -11.50
N ASP A 176 -8.31 -7.24 -10.98
CA ASP A 176 -9.71 -7.66 -10.96
C ASP A 176 -10.42 -7.07 -9.72
N SER A 177 -9.72 -6.93 -8.59
CA SER A 177 -10.15 -6.18 -7.40
C SER A 177 -9.12 -5.13 -6.99
N LEU A 178 -9.59 -4.15 -6.23
CA LEU A 178 -8.78 -3.07 -5.66
C LEU A 178 -8.83 -3.14 -4.15
N PHE A 179 -7.68 -3.07 -3.48
CA PHE A 179 -7.55 -2.93 -2.04
C PHE A 179 -6.97 -1.56 -1.70
N GLY A 180 -7.62 -0.79 -0.83
CA GLY A 180 -7.23 0.59 -0.54
C GLY A 180 -7.11 0.94 0.93
N PHE A 181 -6.14 1.79 1.28
CA PHE A 181 -6.03 2.48 2.58
C PHE A 181 -6.54 3.94 2.55
N PHE A 182 -7.31 4.28 1.51
CA PHE A 182 -7.69 5.66 1.14
C PHE A 182 -8.04 6.55 2.32
N ASN A 183 -7.38 7.70 2.43
CA ASN A 183 -7.62 8.66 3.52
C ASN A 183 -8.17 10.01 3.03
N GLN A 184 -8.64 10.07 1.78
CA GLN A 184 -9.22 11.27 1.17
C GLN A 184 -10.67 11.01 0.74
N PRO A 185 -11.66 11.10 1.66
CA PRO A 185 -13.07 10.83 1.35
C PRO A 185 -13.62 11.66 0.19
N ARG A 186 -13.13 12.89 0.03
CA ARG A 186 -13.50 13.80 -1.06
C ARG A 186 -13.17 13.28 -2.46
N GLU A 187 -12.27 12.31 -2.58
CA GLU A 187 -11.98 11.68 -3.88
C GLU A 187 -13.09 10.70 -4.30
N PHE A 188 -13.99 10.28 -3.40
CA PHE A 188 -15.12 9.39 -3.70
C PHE A 188 -16.38 10.16 -4.14
N THR A 189 -16.23 10.93 -5.22
CA THR A 189 -17.36 11.57 -5.90
C THR A 189 -18.20 10.51 -6.63
N ASP A 190 -19.47 10.83 -6.92
CA ASP A 190 -20.35 9.91 -7.67
C ASP A 190 -19.76 9.47 -9.01
N SER A 191 -19.07 10.38 -9.69
CA SER A 191 -18.38 10.07 -10.95
C SER A 191 -17.27 9.02 -10.74
N ASN A 192 -16.50 9.15 -9.66
CA ASN A 192 -15.39 8.24 -9.39
C ASN A 192 -15.92 6.88 -8.93
N ILE A 193 -16.93 6.86 -8.05
CA ILE A 193 -17.59 5.63 -7.59
C ILE A 193 -18.11 4.83 -8.79
N ARG A 194 -18.79 5.48 -9.75
CA ARG A 194 -19.30 4.83 -10.97
C ARG A 194 -18.20 4.20 -11.83
N VAL A 195 -17.02 4.82 -11.89
CA VAL A 195 -15.88 4.26 -12.63
C VAL A 195 -15.38 2.98 -11.95
N PHE A 196 -15.15 3.01 -10.64
CA PHE A 196 -14.72 1.83 -9.89
C PHE A 196 -15.75 0.71 -9.93
N GLU A 197 -17.03 1.04 -9.74
CA GLU A 197 -18.11 0.07 -9.81
C GLU A 197 -18.18 -0.61 -11.18
N SER A 198 -18.10 0.16 -12.27
CA SER A 198 -18.08 -0.39 -13.62
C SER A 198 -16.90 -1.33 -13.86
N LEU A 199 -15.70 -0.97 -13.38
CA LEU A 199 -14.51 -1.83 -13.45
C LEU A 199 -14.70 -3.14 -12.67
N CYS A 200 -15.15 -3.04 -11.42
CA CYS A 200 -15.41 -4.19 -10.56
C CYS A 200 -16.50 -5.11 -11.15
N ILE A 201 -17.57 -4.57 -11.72
CA ILE A 201 -18.61 -5.36 -12.40
C ILE A 201 -18.02 -6.10 -13.61
N LYS A 202 -17.20 -5.42 -14.42
CA LYS A 202 -16.58 -5.99 -15.61
C LYS A 202 -15.65 -7.15 -15.30
N THR A 203 -14.89 -7.07 -14.20
CA THR A 203 -13.91 -8.09 -13.78
C THR A 203 -14.49 -9.11 -12.82
N GLY A 204 -15.69 -8.87 -12.27
CA GLY A 204 -16.28 -9.70 -11.23
C GLY A 204 -15.63 -9.52 -9.85
N GLY A 205 -14.87 -8.45 -9.66
CA GLY A 205 -14.20 -8.15 -8.39
C GLY A 205 -14.91 -7.07 -7.55
N TYR A 206 -14.18 -6.57 -6.56
CA TYR A 206 -14.66 -5.59 -5.58
C TYR A 206 -13.60 -4.51 -5.30
N CYS A 207 -14.07 -3.37 -4.80
CA CYS A 207 -13.25 -2.29 -4.30
C CYS A 207 -13.30 -2.29 -2.76
N TYR A 208 -12.21 -2.74 -2.13
CA TYR A 208 -12.06 -2.77 -0.69
C TYR A 208 -11.54 -1.42 -0.19
N VAL A 209 -12.32 -0.74 0.64
CA VAL A 209 -12.01 0.61 1.16
C VAL A 209 -12.11 0.64 2.69
N PRO A 210 -11.48 1.61 3.36
CA PRO A 210 -11.63 1.74 4.82
C PRO A 210 -13.11 1.90 5.24
N PRO A 211 -13.51 1.37 6.41
CA PRO A 211 -14.90 1.41 6.88
C PRO A 211 -15.53 2.81 6.81
N MET A 212 -14.79 3.83 7.23
CA MET A 212 -15.23 5.24 7.19
C MET A 212 -15.60 5.72 5.78
N ILE A 213 -14.87 5.27 4.76
CA ILE A 213 -15.18 5.60 3.36
C ILE A 213 -16.42 4.82 2.92
N LEU A 214 -16.50 3.54 3.29
CA LEU A 214 -17.62 2.69 2.93
C LEU A 214 -18.94 3.23 3.47
N GLU A 215 -18.96 3.69 4.73
CA GLU A 215 -20.14 4.28 5.36
C GLU A 215 -20.68 5.46 4.53
N GLU A 216 -19.79 6.33 4.04
CA GLU A 216 -20.17 7.49 3.22
C GLU A 216 -20.69 7.11 1.83
N VAL A 217 -20.26 5.98 1.25
CA VAL A 217 -20.56 5.61 -0.15
C VAL A 217 -21.48 4.40 -0.31
N SER A 218 -21.85 3.73 0.78
CA SER A 218 -22.54 2.43 0.77
C SER A 218 -23.84 2.41 -0.04
N ASP A 219 -24.67 3.46 0.04
CA ASP A 219 -25.92 3.56 -0.73
C ASP A 219 -25.72 3.80 -2.23
N ARG A 220 -24.48 4.05 -2.67
CA ARG A 220 -24.14 4.45 -4.03
C ARG A 220 -23.42 3.35 -4.83
N THR A 221 -23.23 2.17 -4.24
CA THR A 221 -22.53 1.06 -4.92
C THR A 221 -22.85 -0.31 -4.33
N THR A 222 -22.79 -1.35 -5.16
CA THR A 222 -22.91 -2.76 -4.74
C THR A 222 -21.57 -3.50 -4.77
N ARG A 223 -20.48 -2.83 -5.16
CA ARG A 223 -19.15 -3.45 -5.37
C ARG A 223 -18.07 -2.94 -4.44
N PHE A 224 -18.43 -2.12 -3.45
CA PHE A 224 -17.50 -1.70 -2.41
C PHE A 224 -17.70 -2.55 -1.16
N ARG A 225 -16.60 -2.92 -0.51
CA ARG A 225 -16.61 -3.64 0.77
C ARG A 225 -15.58 -3.05 1.71
N SER A 226 -15.68 -3.39 3.00
CA SER A 226 -14.70 -2.95 3.98
C SER A 226 -13.39 -3.67 3.72
N ASN A 227 -12.29 -2.93 3.71
CA ASN A 227 -10.96 -3.53 3.57
C ASN A 227 -10.59 -4.46 4.73
N THR A 228 -11.27 -4.34 5.87
CA THR A 228 -11.15 -5.26 7.00
C THR A 228 -11.78 -6.64 6.72
N GLN A 229 -12.61 -6.79 5.68
CA GLN A 229 -13.22 -8.07 5.28
C GLN A 229 -12.44 -8.79 4.18
N PHE A 230 -11.40 -8.15 3.64
CA PHE A 230 -10.65 -8.65 2.49
C PHE A 230 -10.11 -10.07 2.67
N GLY A 231 -9.50 -10.36 3.82
CA GLY A 231 -8.95 -11.69 4.11
C GLY A 231 -10.01 -12.78 4.06
N GLU A 232 -11.14 -12.59 4.75
CA GLU A 232 -12.24 -13.54 4.82
C GLU A 232 -12.86 -13.79 3.43
N ASP A 233 -13.04 -12.71 2.66
CA ASP A 233 -13.59 -12.78 1.31
C ASP A 233 -12.67 -13.53 0.35
N MET A 234 -11.37 -13.24 0.39
CA MET A 234 -10.39 -13.95 -0.42
C MET A 234 -10.25 -15.42 0.02
N ALA A 235 -10.43 -15.74 1.30
CA ALA A 235 -10.47 -17.13 1.77
C ALA A 235 -11.69 -17.88 1.24
N GLY A 236 -12.87 -17.25 1.26
CA GLY A 236 -14.09 -17.77 0.65
C GLY A 236 -13.92 -17.97 -0.85
N PHE A 237 -13.34 -16.98 -1.52
CA PHE A 237 -13.09 -17.00 -2.96
C PHE A 237 -12.10 -18.08 -3.37
N ALA A 238 -10.95 -18.20 -2.70
CA ALA A 238 -9.94 -19.22 -2.97
C ALA A 238 -10.52 -20.65 -2.87
N ARG A 239 -11.54 -20.86 -2.04
CA ARG A 239 -12.24 -22.15 -1.93
C ARG A 239 -13.33 -22.37 -2.99
N THR A 240 -14.05 -21.33 -3.37
CA THR A 240 -15.33 -21.47 -4.11
C THR A 240 -15.34 -20.85 -5.50
N GLY A 241 -14.38 -19.99 -5.81
CA GLY A 241 -14.37 -19.13 -6.98
C GLY A 241 -15.46 -18.06 -6.99
N LYS A 242 -16.10 -17.77 -5.85
CA LYS A 242 -17.13 -16.74 -5.70
C LYS A 242 -16.80 -15.82 -4.53
N ILE A 243 -16.73 -14.52 -4.81
CA ILE A 243 -16.62 -13.51 -3.76
C ILE A 243 -18.05 -13.29 -3.21
N PRO A 244 -18.25 -13.21 -1.89
CA PRO A 244 -19.56 -13.05 -1.28
C PRO A 244 -20.33 -11.80 -1.74
#